data_AF-A0A7Z1HQ56-F1
#
_entry.id   AF-A0A7Z1HQ56-F1
#
_cell.length_a   1.000
_cell.length_b   1.000
_cell.length_c   1.000
_cell.angle_alpha   90.00
_cell.angle_beta   90.00
_cell.angle_gamma   90.00
#
_symmetry.space_group_name_H-M   'P 1'
#
loop_
_entity.id
_entity.type
_entity.pdbx_description
1 polymer ?
#
loop_
_entity_poly.entity_id
_entity_poly.type
_entity_poly.pdbx_seq_one_letter_code
_entity_poly.pdbx_strand_id
1 'polypeptide(L)'
;NHPLGIYEKALAKDLSWPERLVLAKSCGFDFVEMSVDETDERLSRLEWTSAQRASLVNAMLESGVAIPSMCLSAHRRFPFGSRDEAVRQRAREIMTK
;
A
#
# COMPACT_ATOMS: atom_id res chain seq x y z
N ASN A 1 15.12 -18.50 -8.18
CA ASN A 1 13.84 -17.82 -8.52
C ASN A 1 14.05 -16.32 -8.32
N HIS A 2 13.73 -15.48 -9.30
CA HIS A 2 13.86 -14.02 -9.19
C HIS A 2 12.45 -13.42 -9.14
N PRO A 3 11.91 -13.10 -7.94
CA PRO A 3 10.53 -12.63 -7.83
C PRO A 3 10.39 -11.28 -8.54
N LEU A 4 9.41 -11.20 -9.45
CA LEU A 4 9.10 -10.00 -10.21
C LEU A 4 7.79 -9.40 -9.69
N GLY A 5 7.88 -8.15 -9.24
CA GLY A 5 6.73 -7.41 -8.72
C GLY A 5 6.18 -6.38 -9.68
N ILE A 6 4.93 -6.00 -9.46
CA ILE A 6 4.29 -4.84 -10.09
C ILE A 6 3.92 -3.79 -9.03
N TYR A 7 4.08 -2.52 -9.38
CA TYR A 7 3.67 -1.43 -8.51
C TYR A 7 2.15 -1.21 -8.58
N GLU A 8 1.49 -0.97 -7.44
CA GLU A 8 0.02 -0.79 -7.39
C GLU A 8 -0.52 0.19 -8.44
N LYS A 9 0.17 1.33 -8.65
CA LYS A 9 -0.30 2.38 -9.58
C LYS A 9 -0.10 2.05 -11.07
N ALA A 10 0.53 0.92 -11.39
CA ALA A 10 0.57 0.40 -12.77
C ALA A 10 -0.71 -0.36 -13.14
N LEU A 11 -1.57 -0.67 -12.16
CA LEU A 11 -2.86 -1.34 -12.34
C LEU A 11 -4.02 -0.32 -12.23
N ALA A 12 -5.20 -0.70 -12.70
CA ALA A 12 -6.38 0.16 -12.65
C ALA A 12 -6.73 0.57 -11.20
N LYS A 13 -7.09 1.85 -11.04
CA LYS A 13 -7.28 2.49 -9.72
C LYS A 13 -8.51 1.95 -8.98
N ASP A 14 -9.57 1.67 -9.73
CA ASP A 14 -10.89 1.26 -9.27
C ASP A 14 -11.00 -0.21 -8.84
N LEU A 15 -9.94 -1.00 -9.02
CA LEU A 15 -9.91 -2.39 -8.57
C LEU A 15 -9.90 -2.51 -7.04
N SER A 16 -10.71 -3.42 -6.52
CA SER A 16 -10.55 -3.94 -5.16
C SER A 16 -9.23 -4.70 -5.02
N TRP A 17 -8.78 -4.96 -3.79
CA TRP A 17 -7.58 -5.76 -3.56
C TRP A 17 -7.66 -7.18 -4.12
N PRO A 18 -8.76 -7.94 -3.94
CA PRO A 18 -8.92 -9.25 -4.58
C PRO A 18 -8.75 -9.18 -6.10
N GLU A 19 -9.46 -8.26 -6.77
CA GLU A 19 -9.37 -8.11 -8.24
C GLU A 19 -7.96 -7.72 -8.69
N ARG A 20 -7.32 -6.81 -7.95
CA ARG A 20 -5.95 -6.36 -8.22
C ARG A 20 -4.94 -7.51 -8.14
N LEU A 21 -5.05 -8.35 -7.12
CA LEU A 21 -4.14 -9.49 -6.93
C LEU A 21 -4.39 -10.60 -7.97
N VAL A 22 -5.65 -10.85 -8.33
CA VAL A 22 -5.99 -11.76 -9.43
C VAL A 22 -5.42 -11.26 -10.76
N LEU A 23 -5.55 -9.95 -11.03
CA LEU A 23 -4.97 -9.34 -12.23
C LEU A 23 -3.44 -9.47 -12.25
N ALA A 24 -2.76 -9.13 -11.15
CA ALA A 24 -1.31 -9.25 -11.04
C ALA A 24 -0.85 -10.70 -11.30
N LYS A 25 -1.55 -11.69 -10.75
CA LYS A 25 -1.30 -13.12 -11.03
C LYS A 25 -1.47 -13.45 -12.50
N SER A 26 -2.55 -12.99 -13.12
CA SER A 26 -2.84 -13.26 -14.54
C SER A 26 -1.79 -12.65 -15.48
N CYS A 27 -1.14 -11.56 -15.07
CA CYS A 27 -0.04 -10.93 -15.77
C CYS A 27 1.33 -11.57 -15.48
N GLY A 28 1.40 -12.58 -14.60
CA GLY A 28 2.62 -13.31 -14.28
C GLY A 28 3.53 -12.63 -13.25
N PHE A 29 3.00 -11.71 -12.43
CA PHE A 29 3.75 -11.11 -11.32
C PHE A 29 3.66 -11.96 -10.05
N ASP A 30 4.76 -12.04 -9.31
CA ASP A 30 4.86 -12.77 -8.05
C ASP A 30 4.30 -11.97 -6.86
N PHE A 31 4.34 -10.64 -6.94
CA PHE A 31 3.89 -9.76 -5.88
C PHE A 31 3.44 -8.38 -6.37
N VAL A 32 2.74 -7.65 -5.50
CA VAL A 32 2.37 -6.25 -5.69
C VAL A 32 3.02 -5.39 -4.60
N GLU A 33 3.61 -4.25 -4.96
CA GLU A 33 4.01 -3.24 -3.98
C GLU A 33 2.86 -2.26 -3.71
N MET A 34 2.43 -2.15 -2.45
CA MET A 34 1.36 -1.23 -2.04
C MET A 34 1.85 0.22 -2.01
N SER A 35 1.00 1.16 -2.40
CA SER A 35 1.25 2.59 -2.23
C SER A 35 0.49 3.15 -1.02
N VAL A 36 1.21 3.87 -0.15
CA VAL A 36 0.62 4.82 0.80
C VAL A 36 1.22 6.18 0.47
N ASP A 37 0.56 6.89 -0.45
CA ASP A 37 1.06 8.13 -1.05
C ASP A 37 0.47 9.39 -0.39
N GLU A 38 0.65 10.54 -1.02
CA GLU A 38 0.17 11.84 -0.53
C GLU A 38 -1.37 12.00 -0.51
N THR A 39 -2.13 11.10 -1.15
CA THR A 39 -3.59 11.20 -1.26
C THR A 39 -4.28 10.71 0.02
N ASP A 40 -5.36 11.39 0.41
CA ASP A 40 -6.12 11.02 1.61
C ASP A 40 -6.73 9.61 1.47
N GLU A 41 -7.09 9.20 0.25
CA GLU A 41 -7.60 7.86 -0.09
C GLU A 41 -6.61 6.74 0.23
N ARG A 42 -5.32 6.90 -0.09
CA ARG A 42 -4.31 5.87 0.23
C ARG A 42 -3.77 6.02 1.65
N LEU A 43 -3.72 7.23 2.19
CA LEU A 43 -3.36 7.47 3.59
C LEU A 43 -4.35 6.83 4.56
N SER A 44 -5.64 6.80 4.23
CA SER A 44 -6.66 6.21 5.11
C SER A 44 -6.48 4.70 5.33
N ARG A 45 -5.62 4.03 4.55
CA ARG A 45 -5.26 2.62 4.75
C ARG A 45 -4.55 2.39 6.09
N LEU A 46 -3.84 3.40 6.60
CA LEU A 46 -3.21 3.35 7.93
C LEU A 46 -4.25 3.28 9.06
N GLU A 47 -5.48 3.72 8.79
CA GLU A 47 -6.61 3.67 9.72
C GLU A 47 -7.48 2.41 9.54
N TRP A 48 -7.07 1.46 8.69
CA TRP A 48 -7.85 0.26 8.48
C TRP A 48 -8.06 -0.52 9.77
N THR A 49 -9.32 -0.90 9.96
CA THR A 49 -9.75 -1.82 11.01
C THR A 49 -9.10 -3.19 10.84
N SER A 50 -9.07 -3.98 11.91
CA SER A 50 -8.58 -5.36 11.86
C SER A 50 -9.32 -6.21 10.82
N ALA A 51 -10.61 -5.97 10.59
CA ALA A 51 -11.39 -6.66 9.57
C ALA A 51 -10.93 -6.32 8.14
N GLN A 52 -10.63 -5.05 7.86
CA GLN A 52 -10.09 -4.64 6.55
C GLN A 52 -8.68 -5.19 6.32
N ARG A 53 -7.81 -5.15 7.35
CA ARG A 53 -6.48 -5.77 7.30
C ARG A 53 -6.57 -7.28 7.06
N ALA A 54 -7.48 -7.97 7.76
CA ALA A 54 -7.72 -9.40 7.57
C ALA A 54 -8.25 -9.74 6.17
N SER A 55 -9.15 -8.91 5.62
CA SER A 55 -9.64 -9.07 4.24
C SER A 55 -8.51 -8.98 3.21
N LEU A 56 -7.53 -8.08 3.40
CA LEU A 56 -6.35 -8.01 2.54
C LEU A 56 -5.50 -9.29 2.64
N VAL A 57 -5.26 -9.79 3.86
CA VAL A 57 -4.50 -11.02 4.09
C VAL A 57 -5.20 -12.21 3.41
N ASN A 58 -6.51 -12.34 3.56
CA ASN A 58 -7.28 -13.39 2.88
C ASN A 58 -7.15 -13.30 1.36
N ALA A 59 -7.24 -12.09 0.79
CA ALA A 59 -7.05 -11.90 -0.65
C ALA A 59 -5.65 -12.32 -1.13
N MET A 60 -4.60 -12.08 -0.34
CA MET A 60 -3.25 -12.57 -0.62
C MET A 60 -3.18 -14.10 -0.59
N LEU A 61 -3.84 -14.74 0.39
CA LEU A 61 -3.89 -16.21 0.50
C LEU A 61 -4.65 -16.86 -0.67
N GLU A 62 -5.81 -16.32 -1.03
CA GLU A 62 -6.67 -16.82 -2.10
C GLU A 62 -6.02 -16.65 -3.48
N SER A 63 -5.38 -15.51 -3.73
CA SER A 63 -4.67 -15.25 -4.99
C SER A 63 -3.33 -15.97 -5.05
N GLY A 64 -2.63 -16.16 -3.92
CA GLY A 64 -1.24 -16.59 -3.90
C GLY A 64 -0.24 -15.52 -4.34
N VAL A 65 -0.67 -14.25 -4.43
CA VAL A 65 0.19 -13.10 -4.74
C VAL A 65 0.45 -12.32 -3.46
N ALA A 66 1.73 -12.10 -3.15
CA ALA A 66 2.13 -11.40 -1.93
C ALA A 66 2.08 -9.88 -2.08
N ILE A 67 2.05 -9.17 -0.94
CA ILE A 67 2.32 -7.73 -0.84
C ILE A 67 3.46 -7.52 0.16
N PRO A 68 4.72 -7.78 -0.23
CA PRO A 68 5.87 -7.81 0.69
C PRO A 68 6.41 -6.41 1.04
N SER A 69 6.05 -5.38 0.26
CA SER A 69 6.56 -4.02 0.42
C SER A 69 5.47 -2.97 0.34
N MET A 70 5.75 -1.83 0.97
CA MET A 70 4.91 -0.64 0.95
C MET A 70 5.77 0.57 0.58
N CYS A 71 5.40 1.27 -0.50
CA CYS A 71 5.94 2.57 -0.84
C CYS A 71 5.22 3.66 -0.02
N LEU A 72 5.84 4.10 1.08
CA LEU A 72 5.33 5.16 1.96
C LEU A 72 5.74 6.57 1.46
N SER A 73 5.23 6.94 0.28
CA SER A 73 5.51 8.24 -0.37
C SER A 73 4.77 9.42 0.27
N ALA A 74 3.84 9.16 1.20
CA ALA A 74 3.18 10.17 2.04
C ALA A 74 4.15 11.18 2.69
N HIS A 75 5.39 10.79 2.96
CA HIS A 75 6.43 11.69 3.49
C HIS A 75 6.89 12.77 2.53
N ARG A 76 6.48 12.75 1.25
CA ARG A 76 6.61 13.91 0.37
C ARG A 76 5.69 15.06 0.82
N ARG A 77 4.47 14.73 1.26
CA ARG A 77 3.50 15.70 1.81
C ARG A 77 3.78 16.00 3.29
N PHE A 78 4.24 15.01 4.05
CA PHE A 78 4.57 15.15 5.48
C PHE A 78 6.03 14.78 5.76
N PRO A 79 7.01 15.62 5.38
CA PRO A 79 8.42 15.30 5.51
C PRO A 79 8.94 15.46 6.93
N PHE A 80 9.84 14.55 7.34
CA PHE A 80 10.55 14.64 8.62
C PHE A 80 11.44 15.89 8.74
N GLY A 81 11.89 16.44 7.61
CA GLY A 81 12.72 17.66 7.56
C GLY A 81 11.94 18.98 7.51
N SER A 82 10.61 18.96 7.70
CA SER A 82 9.81 20.19 7.68
C SER A 82 10.26 21.18 8.76
N ARG A 83 10.22 22.48 8.47
CA ARG A 83 10.38 23.54 9.49
C ARG A 83 9.17 23.62 10.43
N ASP A 84 8.00 23.26 9.93
CA ASP A 84 6.76 23.19 10.70
C ASP A 84 6.76 21.94 11.61
N GLU A 85 6.59 22.17 12.91
CA GLU A 85 6.53 21.12 13.92
C GLU A 85 5.31 20.20 13.77
N ALA A 86 4.15 20.76 13.41
CA ALA A 86 2.94 19.97 13.22
C ALA A 86 3.11 18.97 12.07
N VAL A 87 3.80 19.38 11.00
CA VAL A 87 4.13 18.49 9.86
C VAL A 87 5.06 17.37 10.29
N ARG A 88 6.09 17.65 11.10
CA ARG A 88 7.00 16.62 11.64
C ARG A 88 6.28 15.66 12.57
N GLN A 89 5.35 16.16 13.38
CA GLN A 89 4.54 15.33 14.26
C GLN A 89 3.66 14.37 13.45
N ARG A 90 3.00 14.88 12.41
CA ARG A 90 2.22 14.04 11.49
C ARG A 90 3.08 13.00 10.76
N ALA A 91 4.31 13.34 10.37
CA ALA A 91 5.24 12.37 9.80
C ALA A 91 5.50 11.19 10.77
N ARG A 92 5.75 11.47 12.05
CA ARG A 92 5.95 10.40 13.05
C ARG A 92 4.71 9.53 13.20
N GLU A 93 3.53 10.12 13.27
CA GLU A 93 2.27 9.38 13.34
C GLU A 93 2.08 8.44 12.15
N ILE A 94 2.35 8.92 10.93
CA ILE A 94 2.26 8.12 9.70
C ILE A 94 3.21 6.92 9.75
N MET A 95 4.43 7.10 10.24
CA MET A 95 5.45 6.05 10.32
C MET A 95 5.16 4.99 11.40
N THR A 96 4.42 5.33 12.46
CA THR A 96 4.14 4.42 13.59
C THR A 96 2.93 3.50 13.35
N LYS A 97 2.03 3.83 12.42
CA LYS A 97 0.79 3.07 12.17
C LYS A 97 0.98 1.77 11.39
#